data_AF-A0A534VFF5-F1
#
_entry.id   AF-A0A534VFF5-F1
#
_cell.length_a   1.000
_cell.length_b   1.000
_cell.length_c   1.000
_cell.angle_alpha   90.00
_cell.angle_beta   90.00
_cell.angle_gamma   90.00
#
_symmetry.space_group_name_H-M   'P 1'
#
loop_
_entity.id
_entity.type
_entity.pdbx_description
1 polymer ?
#
loop_
_entity_poly.entity_id
_entity_poly.type
_entity_poly.pdbx_seq_one_letter_code
_entity_poly.pdbx_strand_id
1 'polypeptide(L)'
;MSQRSDALTVALTGQLSFILIVSAVLALAASFLLLHFYRRAVVKSMRRRSRSEILEPKGFLPQESEHKPNDAPLNFSFVTRAAARASRDAAALYRSANRRRWLIAFVHTVAGCCFAAAMTAAFLSAGKLSFSPSRFMFLTWVNAWPVLMAIDLAIGLSRRGKLVEALVYFLIGSVIGTIVLAKNPGLPVGQLLYLWLEFNAVPTILLLIFLNRRIRALGPLVLVFMILGVTGASFVVTLAGKNLKLLKAVSDFSHSIGLGAFGTMVALHLIGFAAFAIIGWLVLGLLRSLYEKKCVSEQSIIVDAMWLLFGIVNSIGLVFEGRLWIFSGLAAFTLYKLVAAGLFRALGIARRAKSNGHRLLLLRVFALGKRSENLYDTLGKSWRTVGSMQMIAGPDLATSTIEPHEFLDFVTGKLDRRFIDSGRTLDLRIGQMDLEPDGEGQFRVTEFFCHDDTWKLTLARLADESDAVLMDLRGFSQQNAGRVFEINEIFNLVPLRHIVLVVDETTDQSFMRQTMQHAWRRLRELSPNRRPGAGQVSLVQFTHSDGIRDLLLSVCGAATAKPEQAGVEPLTPESDDRPFSW
;
A
#
# COMPACT_ATOMS: atom_id res chain seq x y z
N MET A 1 27.91 -42.32 -9.15
CA MET A 1 28.83 -42.04 -8.03
C MET A 1 28.03 -41.39 -6.91
N SER A 2 27.86 -42.08 -5.79
CA SER A 2 27.19 -41.58 -4.60
C SER A 2 28.08 -40.53 -3.94
N GLN A 3 27.77 -39.25 -4.16
CA GLN A 3 28.33 -38.17 -3.35
C GLN A 3 27.74 -38.34 -1.94
N ARG A 4 28.57 -38.83 -1.01
CA ARG A 4 28.25 -38.89 0.41
C ARG A 4 28.03 -37.45 0.87
N SER A 5 26.78 -37.02 0.94
CA SER A 5 26.41 -35.70 1.46
C SER A 5 26.94 -35.60 2.89
N ASP A 6 27.84 -34.64 3.12
CA ASP A 6 28.48 -34.41 4.41
C ASP A 6 27.39 -34.26 5.51
N ALA A 7 27.55 -34.90 6.67
CA ALA A 7 26.54 -34.94 7.72
C ALA A 7 26.17 -33.51 8.20
N LEU A 8 27.14 -32.60 8.10
CA LEU A 8 26.99 -31.18 8.40
C LEU A 8 26.08 -30.45 7.40
N THR A 9 26.04 -30.90 6.14
CA THR A 9 25.22 -30.36 5.05
C THR A 9 23.78 -30.89 5.13
N VAL A 10 23.59 -32.16 5.51
CA VAL A 10 22.25 -32.74 5.76
C VAL A 10 21.60 -32.15 7.01
N ALA A 11 22.38 -31.94 8.08
CA ALA A 11 21.90 -31.23 9.27
C ALA A 11 21.52 -29.78 8.97
N LEU A 12 22.27 -29.11 8.09
CA LEU A 12 22.00 -27.73 7.68
C LEU A 12 20.64 -27.58 6.97
N THR A 13 20.15 -28.59 6.26
CA THR A 13 18.95 -28.45 5.40
C THR A 13 17.66 -28.86 6.07
N GLY A 14 17.71 -29.85 6.97
CA GLY A 14 16.66 -30.01 7.98
C GLY A 14 16.49 -28.72 8.79
N GLN A 15 17.61 -28.08 9.16
CA GLN A 15 17.62 -26.81 9.90
C GLN A 15 17.07 -25.63 9.10
N LEU A 16 17.42 -25.46 7.81
CA LEU A 16 16.91 -24.34 6.99
C LEU A 16 15.42 -24.48 6.68
N SER A 17 14.94 -25.69 6.38
CA SER A 17 13.50 -25.96 6.22
C SER A 17 12.74 -25.75 7.54
N PHE A 18 13.32 -26.18 8.66
CA PHE A 18 12.78 -25.92 10.00
C PHE A 18 12.68 -24.42 10.30
N ILE A 19 13.73 -23.65 9.98
CA ILE A 19 13.74 -22.18 10.12
C ILE A 19 12.56 -21.58 9.35
N LEU A 20 12.36 -21.96 8.09
CA LEU A 20 11.26 -21.41 7.27
C LEU A 20 9.88 -21.73 7.88
N ILE A 21 9.64 -22.97 8.29
CA ILE A 21 8.35 -23.41 8.85
C ILE A 21 8.08 -22.69 10.17
N VAL A 22 9.03 -22.71 11.10
CA VAL A 22 8.87 -22.05 12.41
C VAL A 22 8.69 -20.55 12.23
N SER A 23 9.48 -19.93 11.34
CA SER A 23 9.35 -18.50 11.05
C SER A 23 7.98 -18.16 10.47
N ALA A 24 7.44 -18.98 9.57
CA ALA A 24 6.11 -18.76 9.02
C ALA A 24 5.02 -18.87 10.10
N VAL A 25 5.09 -19.87 10.99
CA VAL A 25 4.13 -20.02 12.09
C VAL A 25 4.19 -18.83 13.06
N LEU A 26 5.41 -18.47 13.49
CA LEU A 26 5.63 -17.34 14.40
C LEU A 26 5.22 -16.01 13.76
N ALA A 27 5.56 -15.79 12.49
CA ALA A 27 5.20 -14.58 11.76
C ALA A 27 3.69 -14.45 11.60
N LEU A 28 2.97 -15.55 11.36
CA LEU A 28 1.53 -15.54 11.25
C LEU A 28 0.89 -15.13 12.59
N ALA A 29 1.29 -15.79 13.68
CA ALA A 29 0.81 -15.47 15.02
C ALA A 29 1.13 -14.01 15.42
N ALA A 30 2.37 -13.57 15.19
CA ALA A 30 2.81 -12.22 15.48
C ALA A 30 2.04 -11.18 14.67
N SER A 31 1.81 -11.42 13.37
CA SER A 31 1.05 -10.49 12.51
C SER A 31 -0.37 -10.30 13.01
N PHE A 32 -1.06 -11.38 13.39
CA PHE A 32 -2.42 -11.29 13.95
C PHE A 32 -2.45 -10.56 15.30
N LEU A 33 -1.52 -10.89 16.22
CA LEU A 33 -1.43 -10.26 17.53
C LEU A 33 -1.13 -8.77 17.43
N LEU A 34 -0.13 -8.39 16.62
CA LEU A 34 0.26 -7.01 16.40
C LEU A 34 -0.90 -6.17 15.87
N LEU A 35 -1.61 -6.67 14.84
CA LEU A 35 -2.77 -5.98 14.29
C LEU A 35 -3.94 -5.90 15.27
N HIS A 36 -4.14 -6.93 16.08
CA HIS A 36 -5.17 -6.91 17.13
C HIS A 36 -4.89 -5.81 18.16
N PHE A 37 -3.66 -5.75 18.70
CA PHE A 37 -3.27 -4.74 19.69
C PHE A 37 -3.27 -3.33 19.11
N TYR A 38 -2.75 -3.18 17.88
CA TYR A 38 -2.76 -1.91 17.18
C TYR A 38 -4.19 -1.40 16.96
N ARG A 39 -5.11 -2.25 16.46
CA ARG A 39 -6.52 -1.89 16.28
C ARG A 39 -7.18 -1.47 17.59
N ARG A 40 -6.90 -2.20 18.68
CA ARG A 40 -7.42 -1.88 20.01
C ARG A 40 -6.91 -0.52 20.49
N ALA A 41 -5.65 -0.21 20.26
CA ALA A 41 -5.04 1.08 20.61
C ALA A 41 -5.64 2.25 19.81
N VAL A 42 -5.85 2.07 18.50
CA VAL A 42 -6.52 3.06 17.63
C VAL A 42 -7.95 3.32 18.09
N VAL A 43 -8.76 2.26 18.28
CA VAL A 43 -10.16 2.40 18.73
C VAL A 43 -10.24 3.07 20.10
N LYS A 44 -9.34 2.69 21.02
CA LYS A 44 -9.28 3.31 22.35
C LYS A 44 -8.99 4.81 22.25
N SER A 45 -8.10 5.21 21.35
CA SER A 45 -7.71 6.62 21.17
C SER A 45 -8.78 7.41 20.42
N MET A 46 -9.43 6.84 19.40
CA MET A 46 -10.57 7.45 18.70
C MET A 46 -11.75 7.77 19.63
N ARG A 47 -12.02 6.89 20.61
CA ARG A 47 -13.10 7.10 21.59
C ARG A 47 -12.79 8.12 22.68
N ARG A 48 -11.54 8.57 22.79
CA ARG A 48 -11.21 9.68 23.69
C ARG A 48 -11.80 10.96 23.10
N ARG A 49 -12.19 11.86 23.99
CA ARG A 49 -12.42 13.27 23.65
C ARG A 49 -11.15 14.03 23.93
N SER A 50 -10.83 15.00 23.09
CA SER A 50 -9.71 15.88 23.38
C SER A 50 -10.03 16.70 24.63
N ARG A 51 -9.11 16.78 25.59
CA ARG A 51 -9.22 17.64 26.78
C ARG A 51 -8.93 19.12 26.47
N SER A 52 -8.79 19.49 25.19
CA SER A 52 -8.37 20.84 24.84
C SER A 52 -9.45 21.85 25.22
N GLU A 53 -9.15 22.70 26.19
CA GLU A 53 -9.89 23.93 26.53
C GLU A 53 -10.03 24.86 25.31
N ILE A 54 -9.27 24.62 24.23
CA ILE A 54 -9.33 25.36 22.95
C ILE A 54 -10.36 24.75 21.98
N LEU A 55 -11.09 23.71 22.38
CA LEU A 55 -12.41 23.39 21.79
C LEU A 55 -13.54 24.16 22.51
N GLU A 56 -13.23 25.18 23.33
CA GLU A 56 -14.18 26.28 23.46
C GLU A 56 -14.42 26.85 22.05
N PRO A 57 -15.69 26.93 21.62
CA PRO A 57 -16.03 27.39 20.30
C PRO A 57 -15.64 28.88 20.20
N LYS A 58 -14.45 29.18 19.68
CA LYS A 58 -14.33 30.33 18.79
C LYS A 58 -15.23 30.01 17.61
N GLY A 59 -16.49 30.42 17.73
CA GLY A 59 -17.63 30.01 16.93
C GLY A 59 -17.35 30.06 15.44
N PHE A 60 -17.01 28.90 14.88
CA PHE A 60 -17.03 28.68 13.43
C PHE A 60 -18.33 28.06 12.95
N LEU A 61 -19.33 27.95 13.82
CA LEU A 61 -20.73 28.05 13.43
C LEU A 61 -21.39 28.99 14.44
N PRO A 62 -21.55 30.30 14.13
CA PRO A 62 -22.60 31.06 14.79
C PRO A 62 -23.90 30.25 14.73
N GLN A 63 -24.76 30.38 15.73
CA GLN A 63 -26.12 29.86 15.64
C GLN A 63 -26.75 30.51 14.40
N GLU A 64 -26.84 29.72 13.32
CA GLU A 64 -27.15 30.23 12.00
C GLU A 64 -28.54 30.86 12.04
N SER A 65 -28.62 32.13 11.65
CA SER A 65 -29.88 32.79 11.35
C SER A 65 -30.63 31.95 10.31
N GLU A 66 -31.97 31.95 10.35
CA GLU A 66 -32.78 31.24 9.36
C GLU A 66 -32.37 31.66 7.94
N HIS A 67 -31.63 30.78 7.26
CA HIS A 67 -31.16 31.06 5.91
C HIS A 67 -32.31 30.99 4.93
N LYS A 68 -32.34 31.92 3.97
CA LYS A 68 -33.29 31.82 2.84
C LYS A 68 -33.09 30.47 2.14
N PRO A 69 -34.17 29.68 1.95
CA PRO A 69 -34.07 28.41 1.27
C PRO A 69 -33.54 28.60 -0.14
N ASN A 70 -32.71 27.66 -0.59
CA ASN A 70 -32.26 27.63 -1.98
C ASN A 70 -33.30 26.89 -2.83
N ASP A 71 -34.05 27.64 -3.64
CA ASP A 71 -35.12 27.12 -4.48
C ASP A 71 -34.66 26.71 -5.89
N ALA A 72 -33.36 26.86 -6.20
CA ALA A 72 -32.81 26.41 -7.47
C ALA A 72 -32.95 24.87 -7.63
N PRO A 73 -33.15 24.36 -8.85
CA PRO A 73 -33.30 22.91 -9.06
C PRO A 73 -31.99 22.16 -8.78
N LEU A 74 -32.10 21.02 -8.09
CA LEU A 74 -31.00 20.07 -7.90
C LEU A 74 -31.18 18.88 -8.85
N ASN A 75 -30.30 18.79 -9.84
CA ASN A 75 -30.28 17.74 -10.85
C ASN A 75 -29.25 16.66 -10.51
N PHE A 76 -29.60 15.41 -10.77
CA PHE A 76 -28.72 14.26 -10.56
C PHE A 76 -28.34 13.68 -11.92
N SER A 77 -27.06 13.73 -12.26
CA SER A 77 -26.53 13.15 -13.49
C SER A 77 -25.72 11.91 -13.19
N PHE A 78 -26.10 10.79 -13.79
CA PHE A 78 -25.26 9.59 -13.81
C PHE A 78 -24.15 9.79 -14.83
N VAL A 79 -22.91 9.81 -14.34
CA VAL A 79 -21.76 10.04 -15.21
C VAL A 79 -21.55 8.80 -16.06
N THR A 80 -21.73 8.97 -17.37
CA THR A 80 -21.36 7.94 -18.35
C THR A 80 -19.94 8.16 -18.83
N ARG A 81 -19.31 7.07 -19.26
CA ARG A 81 -17.94 7.08 -19.82
C ARG A 81 -17.78 8.05 -21.00
N ALA A 82 -18.85 8.26 -21.78
CA ALA A 82 -18.86 9.21 -22.89
C ALA A 82 -18.80 10.66 -22.40
N ALA A 83 -19.59 11.01 -21.39
CA ALA A 83 -19.59 12.35 -20.80
C ALA A 83 -18.25 12.68 -20.11
N ALA A 84 -17.67 11.74 -19.36
CA ALA A 84 -16.38 11.97 -18.69
C ALA A 84 -15.20 12.13 -19.67
N ARG A 85 -15.24 11.45 -20.82
CA ARG A 85 -14.22 11.58 -21.89
C ARG A 85 -14.33 12.90 -22.67
N ALA A 86 -15.45 13.59 -22.60
CA ALA A 86 -15.63 14.87 -23.28
C ALA A 86 -14.66 15.94 -22.74
N SER A 87 -14.26 15.85 -21.46
CA SER A 87 -13.19 16.67 -20.90
C SER A 87 -11.81 16.17 -21.37
N ARG A 88 -11.12 17.00 -22.16
CA ARG A 88 -9.75 16.71 -22.63
C ARG A 88 -8.77 16.57 -21.47
N ASP A 89 -8.92 17.39 -20.43
CA ASP A 89 -8.04 17.42 -19.26
C ASP A 89 -8.25 16.17 -18.39
N ALA A 90 -9.50 15.77 -18.16
CA ALA A 90 -9.83 14.52 -17.46
C ALA A 90 -9.26 13.29 -18.18
N ALA A 91 -9.41 13.24 -19.51
CA ALA A 91 -8.87 12.16 -20.33
C ALA A 91 -7.33 12.17 -20.37
N ALA A 92 -6.68 13.34 -20.32
CA ALA A 92 -5.24 13.45 -20.22
C ALA A 92 -4.72 12.95 -18.86
N LEU A 93 -5.35 13.37 -17.76
CA LEU A 93 -5.01 12.94 -16.41
C LEU A 93 -5.17 11.42 -16.25
N TYR A 94 -6.31 10.86 -16.69
CA TYR A 94 -6.54 9.42 -16.68
C TYR A 94 -5.50 8.62 -17.50
N ARG A 95 -5.17 9.08 -18.71
CA ARG A 95 -4.12 8.45 -19.54
C ARG A 95 -2.75 8.53 -18.87
N SER A 96 -2.43 9.65 -18.24
CA SER A 96 -1.18 9.81 -17.50
C SER A 96 -1.10 8.84 -16.31
N ALA A 97 -2.19 8.68 -15.56
CA ALA A 97 -2.27 7.73 -14.45
C ALA A 97 -2.04 6.30 -14.93
N ASN A 98 -2.72 5.91 -16.01
CA ASN A 98 -2.57 4.58 -16.56
C ASN A 98 -1.15 4.33 -17.09
N ARG A 99 -0.58 5.29 -17.84
CA ARG A 99 0.78 5.19 -18.38
C ARG A 99 1.83 5.05 -17.27
N ARG A 100 1.70 5.81 -16.18
CA ARG A 100 2.64 5.76 -15.05
C ARG A 100 2.63 4.40 -14.35
N ARG A 101 1.45 3.81 -14.12
CA ARG A 101 1.36 2.44 -13.56
C ARG A 101 2.10 1.40 -14.41
N TRP A 102 1.89 1.44 -15.72
CA TRP A 102 2.58 0.53 -16.64
C TRP A 102 4.09 0.77 -16.68
N LEU A 103 4.53 2.02 -16.54
CA LEU A 103 5.95 2.36 -16.45
C LEU A 103 6.59 1.79 -15.18
N ILE A 104 5.89 1.86 -14.04
CA ILE A 104 6.35 1.27 -12.77
C ILE A 104 6.41 -0.26 -12.89
N ALA A 105 5.37 -0.88 -13.43
CA ALA A 105 5.38 -2.32 -13.70
C ALA A 105 6.54 -2.74 -14.61
N PHE A 106 6.78 -1.97 -15.69
CA PHE A 106 7.91 -2.19 -16.59
C PHE A 106 9.27 -2.16 -15.86
N VAL A 107 9.49 -1.19 -14.97
CA VAL A 107 10.72 -1.13 -14.16
C VAL A 107 10.89 -2.39 -13.32
N HIS A 108 9.85 -2.81 -12.60
CA HIS A 108 9.90 -4.04 -11.80
C HIS A 108 10.06 -5.30 -12.65
N THR A 109 9.48 -5.35 -13.85
CA THR A 109 9.69 -6.45 -14.81
C THR A 109 11.15 -6.56 -15.23
N VAL A 110 11.76 -5.46 -15.69
CA VAL A 110 13.16 -5.47 -16.15
C VAL A 110 14.11 -5.82 -14.99
N ALA A 111 13.92 -5.19 -13.83
CA ALA A 111 14.72 -5.49 -12.64
C ALA A 111 14.54 -6.94 -12.17
N GLY A 112 13.30 -7.46 -12.21
CA GLY A 112 12.98 -8.84 -11.86
C GLY A 112 13.56 -9.86 -12.83
N CYS A 113 13.63 -9.55 -14.12
CA CYS A 113 14.35 -10.38 -15.09
C CYS A 113 15.86 -10.41 -14.78
N CYS A 114 16.45 -9.29 -14.34
CA CYS A 114 17.86 -9.26 -13.91
C CYS A 114 18.09 -10.10 -12.65
N PHE A 115 17.17 -10.05 -11.68
CA PHE A 115 17.17 -10.94 -10.52
C PHE A 115 17.16 -12.42 -10.95
N ALA A 116 16.22 -12.78 -11.83
CA ALA A 116 16.05 -14.16 -12.30
C ALA A 116 17.28 -14.68 -13.05
N ALA A 117 17.91 -13.83 -13.87
CA ALA A 117 19.14 -14.13 -14.56
C ALA A 117 20.32 -14.32 -13.59
N ALA A 118 20.43 -13.48 -12.56
CA ALA A 118 21.46 -13.62 -11.52
C ALA A 118 21.30 -14.91 -10.70
N MET A 119 20.07 -15.24 -10.30
CA MET A 119 19.79 -16.52 -9.62
C MET A 119 20.10 -17.73 -10.51
N THR A 120 19.79 -17.63 -11.80
CA THR A 120 20.12 -18.67 -12.77
C THR A 120 21.62 -18.83 -12.94
N ALA A 121 22.36 -17.73 -13.05
CA ALA A 121 23.82 -17.75 -13.14
C ALA A 121 24.44 -18.37 -11.87
N ALA A 122 23.92 -18.02 -10.69
CA ALA A 122 24.35 -18.62 -9.43
C ALA A 122 24.08 -20.13 -9.40
N PHE A 123 22.89 -20.57 -9.80
CA PHE A 123 22.53 -21.99 -9.84
C PHE A 123 23.42 -22.81 -10.79
N LEU A 124 23.65 -22.31 -12.01
CA LEU A 124 24.51 -23.00 -12.98
C LEU A 124 25.97 -23.05 -12.51
N SER A 125 26.46 -21.96 -11.93
CA SER A 125 27.85 -21.86 -11.45
C SER A 125 28.08 -22.75 -10.22
N ALA A 126 27.13 -22.75 -9.28
CA ALA A 126 27.16 -23.57 -8.08
C ALA A 126 27.18 -25.06 -8.45
N GLY A 127 26.25 -25.51 -9.30
CA GLY A 127 26.18 -26.90 -9.76
C GLY A 127 27.26 -27.29 -10.77
N LYS A 128 28.23 -26.41 -11.08
CA LYS A 128 29.29 -26.61 -12.08
C LYS A 128 28.75 -27.12 -13.43
N LEU A 129 27.56 -26.65 -13.79
CA LEU A 129 26.88 -27.06 -15.02
C LEU A 129 27.45 -26.30 -16.20
N SER A 130 27.66 -27.00 -17.33
CA SER A 130 28.07 -26.35 -18.57
C SER A 130 27.05 -25.30 -19.01
N PHE A 131 27.54 -24.15 -19.47
CA PHE A 131 26.67 -23.11 -20.00
C PHE A 131 26.01 -23.59 -21.29
N SER A 132 24.68 -23.50 -21.34
CA SER A 132 23.89 -23.76 -22.54
C SER A 132 22.84 -22.65 -22.65
N PRO A 133 22.76 -21.92 -23.79
CA PRO A 133 21.82 -20.81 -23.93
C PRO A 133 20.36 -21.19 -23.67
N SER A 134 19.91 -22.36 -24.14
CA SER A 134 18.53 -22.82 -23.92
C SER A 134 18.26 -23.17 -22.46
N ARG A 135 19.24 -23.74 -21.74
CA ARG A 135 19.12 -24.04 -20.31
C ARG A 135 19.08 -22.75 -19.50
N PHE A 136 19.97 -21.81 -19.78
CA PHE A 136 20.01 -20.51 -19.13
C PHE A 136 18.68 -19.76 -19.33
N MET A 137 18.18 -19.73 -20.57
CA MET A 137 16.90 -19.09 -20.88
C MET A 137 15.72 -19.73 -20.15
N PHE A 138 15.63 -21.06 -20.13
CA PHE A 138 14.56 -21.77 -19.40
C PHE A 138 14.61 -21.51 -17.90
N LEU A 139 15.79 -21.66 -17.27
CA LEU A 139 15.93 -21.44 -15.83
C LEU A 139 15.70 -19.97 -15.45
N THR A 140 16.12 -19.03 -16.30
CA THR A 140 15.81 -17.60 -16.11
C THR A 140 14.32 -17.37 -16.18
N TRP A 141 13.62 -17.99 -17.14
CA TRP A 141 12.16 -17.91 -17.24
C TRP A 141 11.46 -18.47 -15.99
N VAL A 142 11.90 -19.64 -15.52
CA VAL A 142 11.39 -20.27 -14.28
C VAL A 142 11.59 -19.37 -13.06
N ASN A 143 12.76 -18.73 -12.93
CA ASN A 143 13.05 -17.79 -11.85
C ASN A 143 12.36 -16.43 -12.02
N ALA A 144 11.78 -16.14 -13.19
CA ALA A 144 11.05 -14.90 -13.46
C ALA A 144 9.58 -14.95 -13.03
N TRP A 145 9.09 -16.09 -12.50
CA TRP A 145 7.74 -16.21 -11.95
C TRP A 145 7.31 -15.06 -11.00
N PRO A 146 8.16 -14.55 -10.07
CA PRO A 146 7.77 -13.47 -9.16
C PRO A 146 7.49 -12.14 -9.89
N VAL A 147 7.91 -11.99 -11.15
CA VAL A 147 7.59 -10.81 -11.97
C VAL A 147 6.08 -10.63 -12.11
N LEU A 148 5.31 -11.72 -12.27
CA LEU A 148 3.85 -11.65 -12.40
C LEU A 148 3.22 -11.07 -11.14
N MET A 149 3.73 -11.46 -9.98
CA MET A 149 3.30 -10.93 -8.70
C MET A 149 3.67 -9.45 -8.54
N ALA A 150 4.87 -9.05 -8.98
CA ALA A 150 5.28 -7.64 -8.98
C ALA A 150 4.36 -6.78 -9.89
N ILE A 151 4.00 -7.29 -11.07
CA ILE A 151 3.07 -6.61 -12.00
C ILE A 151 1.69 -6.45 -11.36
N ASP A 152 1.14 -7.50 -10.73
CA ASP A 152 -0.15 -7.41 -10.05
C ASP A 152 -0.13 -6.46 -8.85
N LEU A 153 0.97 -6.46 -8.08
CA LEU A 153 1.14 -5.51 -6.98
C LEU A 153 1.15 -4.06 -7.50
N ALA A 154 1.84 -3.80 -8.61
CA ALA A 154 1.95 -2.47 -9.22
C ALA A 154 0.69 -1.98 -9.94
N ILE A 155 0.00 -2.85 -10.68
CA ILE A 155 -1.13 -2.45 -11.54
C ILE A 155 -2.47 -2.69 -10.83
N GLY A 156 -2.57 -3.79 -10.06
CA GLY A 156 -3.85 -4.30 -9.55
C GLY A 156 -4.66 -4.95 -10.65
N LEU A 157 -4.16 -6.06 -11.20
CA LEU A 157 -4.83 -6.73 -12.32
C LEU A 157 -6.18 -7.31 -11.88
N SER A 158 -7.15 -7.25 -12.79
CA SER A 158 -8.42 -7.95 -12.61
C SER A 158 -8.19 -9.46 -12.61
N ARG A 159 -9.15 -10.25 -12.11
CA ARG A 159 -9.04 -11.73 -12.15
C ARG A 159 -8.76 -12.26 -13.56
N ARG A 160 -9.41 -11.68 -14.58
CA ARG A 160 -9.15 -12.00 -15.99
C ARG A 160 -7.74 -11.60 -16.41
N GLY A 161 -7.26 -10.44 -15.99
CA GLY A 161 -5.89 -9.98 -16.26
C GLY A 161 -4.84 -10.94 -15.69
N LYS A 162 -5.00 -11.39 -14.44
CA LYS A 162 -4.11 -12.36 -13.79
C LYS A 162 -4.09 -13.71 -14.53
N LEU A 163 -5.26 -14.18 -14.96
CA LEU A 163 -5.38 -15.42 -15.74
C LEU A 163 -4.68 -15.30 -17.11
N VAL A 164 -4.88 -14.20 -17.81
CA VAL A 164 -4.22 -13.94 -19.11
C VAL A 164 -2.71 -13.86 -18.94
N GLU A 165 -2.24 -13.13 -17.91
CA GLU A 165 -0.82 -13.02 -17.60
C GLU A 165 -0.20 -14.39 -17.28
N ALA A 166 -0.84 -15.19 -16.43
CA ALA A 166 -0.39 -16.55 -16.13
C ALA A 166 -0.38 -17.44 -17.38
N LEU A 167 -1.41 -17.37 -18.22
CA LEU A 167 -1.49 -18.12 -19.47
C LEU A 167 -0.35 -17.76 -20.42
N VAL A 168 -0.08 -16.46 -20.61
CA VAL A 168 1.05 -15.99 -21.42
C VAL A 168 2.37 -16.49 -20.84
N TYR A 169 2.54 -16.45 -19.52
CA TYR A 169 3.75 -16.95 -18.85
C TYR A 169 4.01 -18.44 -19.14
N PHE A 170 2.99 -19.28 -18.96
CA PHE A 170 3.10 -20.72 -19.20
C PHE A 170 3.19 -21.08 -20.69
N LEU A 171 2.57 -20.29 -21.58
CA LEU A 171 2.71 -20.47 -23.02
C LEU A 171 4.16 -20.25 -23.48
N ILE A 172 4.75 -19.12 -23.10
CA ILE A 172 6.16 -18.82 -23.41
C ILE A 172 7.07 -19.88 -22.77
N GLY A 173 6.83 -20.24 -21.51
CA GLY A 173 7.58 -21.28 -20.82
C GLY A 173 7.49 -22.65 -21.52
N SER A 174 6.33 -22.98 -22.10
CA SER A 174 6.14 -24.22 -22.86
C SER A 174 6.94 -24.21 -24.16
N VAL A 175 6.97 -23.08 -24.89
CA VAL A 175 7.79 -22.92 -26.10
C VAL A 175 9.30 -23.03 -25.78
N ILE A 176 9.75 -22.40 -24.69
CA ILE A 176 11.15 -22.52 -24.26
C ILE A 176 11.45 -23.96 -23.81
N GLY A 177 10.52 -24.60 -23.09
CA GLY A 177 10.63 -25.98 -22.62
C GLY A 177 10.71 -27.00 -23.74
N THR A 178 9.91 -26.86 -24.80
CA THR A 178 9.98 -27.77 -25.97
C THR A 178 11.32 -27.65 -26.70
N ILE A 179 11.89 -26.45 -26.80
CA ILE A 179 13.25 -26.27 -27.35
C ILE A 179 14.30 -26.98 -26.48
N VAL A 180 14.17 -26.92 -25.14
CA VAL A 180 15.08 -27.62 -24.23
C VAL A 180 14.96 -29.13 -24.37
N LEU A 181 13.73 -29.67 -24.44
CA LEU A 181 13.47 -31.11 -24.61
C LEU A 181 13.99 -31.62 -25.96
N ALA A 182 13.76 -30.88 -27.04
CA ALA A 182 14.24 -31.25 -28.38
C ALA A 182 15.78 -31.35 -28.43
N LYS A 183 16.49 -30.51 -27.66
CA LYS A 183 17.95 -30.56 -27.52
C LYS A 183 18.45 -31.62 -26.54
N ASN A 184 17.58 -32.20 -25.72
CA ASN A 184 17.93 -33.16 -24.66
C ASN A 184 16.91 -34.31 -24.65
N PRO A 185 16.94 -35.24 -25.63
CA PRO A 185 15.92 -36.27 -25.80
C PRO A 185 15.79 -37.25 -24.62
N GLY A 186 16.79 -37.34 -23.74
CA GLY A 186 16.74 -38.12 -22.50
C GLY A 186 16.14 -37.37 -21.29
N LEU A 187 15.76 -36.10 -21.43
CA LEU A 187 15.20 -35.30 -20.35
C LEU A 187 13.68 -35.56 -20.22
N PRO A 188 13.19 -36.08 -19.08
CA PRO A 188 11.77 -36.30 -18.90
C PRO A 188 11.02 -34.97 -18.79
N VAL A 189 9.86 -34.86 -19.44
CA VAL A 189 9.00 -33.65 -19.40
C VAL A 189 8.67 -33.23 -17.97
N GLY A 190 8.42 -34.21 -17.09
CA GLY A 190 8.13 -33.97 -15.68
C GLY A 190 9.25 -33.24 -14.91
N GLN A 191 10.50 -33.31 -15.38
CA GLN A 191 11.62 -32.61 -14.75
C GLN A 191 11.53 -31.09 -14.94
N LEU A 192 10.97 -30.60 -16.06
CA LEU A 192 10.73 -29.17 -16.25
C LEU A 192 9.72 -28.63 -15.24
N LEU A 193 8.64 -29.38 -15.00
CA LEU A 193 7.63 -29.05 -14.00
C LEU A 193 8.20 -29.13 -12.58
N TYR A 194 8.97 -30.18 -12.29
CA TYR A 194 9.64 -30.34 -11.00
C TYR A 194 10.56 -29.14 -10.69
N LEU A 195 11.40 -28.72 -11.64
CA LEU A 195 12.26 -27.54 -11.48
C LEU A 195 11.43 -26.28 -11.21
N TRP A 196 10.32 -26.10 -11.93
CA TRP A 196 9.44 -24.95 -11.66
C TRP A 196 8.87 -24.97 -10.25
N LEU A 197 8.39 -26.13 -9.78
CA LEU A 197 7.86 -26.30 -8.43
C LEU A 197 8.92 -26.08 -7.36
N GLU A 198 10.13 -26.63 -7.56
CA GLU A 198 11.26 -26.51 -6.63
C GLU A 198 11.61 -25.04 -6.38
N PHE A 199 11.74 -24.23 -7.43
CA PHE A 199 12.12 -22.81 -7.30
C PHE A 199 10.97 -21.89 -6.86
N ASN A 200 9.71 -22.27 -7.06
CA ASN A 200 8.61 -21.33 -6.93
C ASN A 200 7.53 -21.72 -5.93
N ALA A 201 7.30 -23.01 -5.65
CA ALA A 201 6.14 -23.43 -4.86
C ALA A 201 6.19 -22.92 -3.42
N VAL A 202 7.28 -23.19 -2.70
CA VAL A 202 7.45 -22.77 -1.29
C VAL A 202 7.37 -21.25 -1.12
N PRO A 203 8.18 -20.42 -1.82
CA PRO A 203 8.11 -18.97 -1.63
C PRO A 203 6.76 -18.39 -2.09
N THR A 204 6.13 -18.95 -3.14
CA THR A 204 4.79 -18.55 -3.58
C THR A 204 3.73 -18.81 -2.52
N ILE A 205 3.70 -20.02 -1.93
CA ILE A 205 2.72 -20.39 -0.91
C ILE A 205 2.88 -19.49 0.32
N LEU A 206 4.12 -19.31 0.79
CA LEU A 206 4.41 -18.40 1.90
C LEU A 206 3.95 -16.99 1.58
N LEU A 207 4.31 -16.45 0.42
CA LEU A 207 3.90 -15.11 0.03
C LEU A 207 2.37 -14.98 -0.03
N LEU A 208 1.64 -15.94 -0.60
CA LEU A 208 0.18 -15.89 -0.68
C LEU A 208 -0.50 -15.91 0.70
N ILE A 209 0.07 -16.64 1.67
CA ILE A 209 -0.39 -16.64 3.06
C ILE A 209 -0.22 -15.23 3.66
N PHE A 210 0.94 -14.60 3.46
CA PHE A 210 1.27 -13.30 4.05
C PHE A 210 0.77 -12.08 3.27
N LEU A 211 0.42 -12.25 2.00
CA LEU A 211 -0.34 -11.27 1.20
C LEU A 211 -1.85 -11.38 1.43
N ASN A 212 -2.30 -12.31 2.29
CA ASN A 212 -3.68 -12.34 2.72
C ASN A 212 -4.06 -10.99 3.31
N ARG A 213 -5.16 -10.44 2.80
CA ARG A 213 -5.67 -9.10 3.11
C ARG A 213 -5.70 -8.75 4.60
N ARG A 214 -5.94 -9.74 5.48
CA ARG A 214 -5.99 -9.52 6.93
C ARG A 214 -4.65 -9.13 7.54
N ILE A 215 -3.54 -9.53 6.93
CA ILE A 215 -2.19 -9.33 7.45
C ILE A 215 -1.24 -8.65 6.46
N ARG A 216 -1.67 -8.40 5.21
CA ARG A 216 -0.85 -7.90 4.10
C ARG A 216 0.01 -6.69 4.44
N ALA A 217 -0.48 -5.78 5.28
CA ALA A 217 0.23 -4.55 5.65
C ALA A 217 1.59 -4.83 6.33
N LEU A 218 1.67 -5.86 7.18
CA LEU A 218 2.88 -6.21 7.93
C LEU A 218 3.44 -7.58 7.58
N GLY A 219 2.62 -8.46 6.99
CA GLY A 219 2.89 -9.88 6.85
C GLY A 219 4.22 -10.21 6.18
N PRO A 220 4.50 -9.75 4.95
CA PRO A 220 5.75 -10.05 4.25
C PRO A 220 6.98 -9.56 5.02
N LEU A 221 6.91 -8.37 5.64
CA LEU A 221 8.00 -7.79 6.42
C LEU A 221 8.25 -8.56 7.72
N VAL A 222 7.17 -8.91 8.44
CA VAL A 222 7.24 -9.73 9.66
C VAL A 222 7.76 -11.13 9.35
N LEU A 223 7.40 -11.72 8.20
CA LEU A 223 7.93 -13.00 7.76
C LEU A 223 9.46 -12.94 7.59
N VAL A 224 9.96 -11.96 6.83
CA VAL A 224 11.42 -11.79 6.63
C VAL A 224 12.13 -11.54 7.96
N PHE A 225 11.54 -10.71 8.84
CA PHE A 225 12.07 -10.46 10.17
C PHE A 225 12.13 -11.74 11.03
N MET A 226 11.09 -12.57 11.00
CA MET A 226 11.07 -13.84 11.73
C MET A 226 12.06 -14.84 11.15
N ILE A 227 12.22 -14.92 9.83
CA ILE A 227 13.27 -15.73 9.18
C ILE A 227 14.64 -15.32 9.72
N LEU A 228 14.92 -14.02 9.81
CA LEU A 228 16.18 -13.52 10.35
C LEU A 228 16.36 -13.89 11.83
N GLY A 229 15.33 -13.68 12.66
CA GLY A 229 15.39 -13.98 14.09
C GLY A 229 15.55 -15.48 14.38
N VAL A 230 14.77 -16.34 13.74
CA VAL A 230 14.87 -17.80 13.90
C VAL A 230 16.20 -18.32 13.35
N THR A 231 16.71 -17.73 12.25
CA THR A 231 18.07 -18.01 11.77
C THR A 231 19.12 -17.69 12.84
N GLY A 232 19.01 -16.54 13.50
CA GLY A 232 19.89 -16.16 14.62
C GLY A 232 19.82 -17.15 15.79
N ALA A 233 18.61 -17.55 16.17
CA ALA A 233 18.38 -18.54 17.21
C ALA A 233 19.07 -19.87 16.89
N SER A 234 18.87 -20.40 15.67
CA SER A 234 19.49 -21.63 15.24
C SER A 234 21.02 -21.50 15.06
N PHE A 235 21.50 -20.34 14.61
CA PHE A 235 22.93 -20.08 14.41
C PHE A 235 23.72 -20.15 15.72
N VAL A 236 23.26 -19.47 16.77
CA VAL A 236 23.95 -19.44 18.07
C VAL A 236 24.03 -20.83 18.69
N VAL A 237 22.94 -21.60 18.63
CA VAL A 237 22.89 -22.98 19.13
C VAL A 237 23.85 -23.88 18.36
N THR A 238 23.87 -23.75 17.03
CA THR A 238 24.79 -24.51 16.16
C THR A 238 26.24 -24.14 16.44
N LEU A 239 26.54 -22.86 16.66
CA LEU A 239 27.87 -22.36 16.97
C LEU A 239 28.37 -22.87 18.32
N ALA A 240 27.53 -22.82 19.35
CA ALA A 240 27.83 -23.37 20.68
C ALA A 240 28.06 -24.88 20.60
N GLY A 241 27.16 -25.63 19.94
CA GLY A 241 27.25 -27.08 19.82
C GLY A 241 28.48 -27.58 19.02
N LYS A 242 28.96 -26.80 18.04
CA LYS A 242 30.14 -27.16 17.24
C LYS A 242 31.47 -26.84 17.93
N ASN A 243 31.49 -25.95 18.91
CA ASN A 243 32.71 -25.54 19.59
C ASN A 243 32.72 -26.08 21.02
N LEU A 244 33.41 -27.20 21.24
CA LEU A 244 33.44 -27.90 22.53
C LEU A 244 33.86 -27.00 23.70
N LYS A 245 34.79 -26.05 23.48
CA LYS A 245 35.20 -25.09 24.50
C LYS A 245 34.06 -24.14 24.88
N LEU A 246 33.37 -23.62 23.86
CA LEU A 246 32.22 -22.73 24.06
C LEU A 246 31.05 -23.49 24.70
N LEU A 247 30.76 -24.71 24.25
CA LEU A 247 29.72 -25.56 24.83
C LEU A 247 29.98 -25.82 26.31
N LYS A 248 31.21 -26.18 26.68
CA LYS A 248 31.60 -26.42 28.07
C LYS A 248 31.48 -25.14 28.91
N ALA A 249 32.01 -24.02 28.42
CA ALA A 249 31.91 -22.74 29.12
C ALA A 249 30.45 -22.30 29.35
N VAL A 250 29.59 -22.43 28.32
CA VAL A 250 28.16 -22.12 28.42
C VAL A 250 27.46 -23.08 29.38
N SER A 251 27.79 -24.37 29.35
CA SER A 251 27.24 -25.37 30.26
C SER A 251 27.62 -25.11 31.71
N ASP A 252 28.90 -24.87 32.00
CA ASP A 252 29.41 -24.61 33.35
C ASP A 252 28.80 -23.32 33.92
N PHE A 253 28.74 -22.25 33.13
CA PHE A 253 28.08 -21.01 33.51
C PHE A 253 26.59 -21.20 33.77
N SER A 254 25.87 -21.86 32.86
CA SER A 254 24.42 -22.05 32.99
C SER A 254 24.07 -22.92 34.21
N HIS A 255 24.88 -23.95 34.47
CA HIS A 255 24.74 -24.77 35.67
C HIS A 255 25.00 -23.95 36.96
N SER A 256 25.96 -23.02 36.95
CA SER A 256 26.23 -22.17 38.13
C SER A 256 25.07 -21.24 38.50
N ILE A 257 24.23 -20.86 37.53
CA ILE A 257 23.02 -20.05 37.75
C ILE A 257 21.74 -20.89 37.88
N GLY A 258 21.88 -22.21 38.02
CA GLY A 258 20.76 -23.14 38.25
C GLY A 258 19.95 -23.50 36.99
N LEU A 259 20.44 -23.18 35.79
CA LEU A 259 19.78 -23.58 34.54
C LEU A 259 20.19 -25.00 34.15
N GLY A 260 19.21 -25.88 33.97
CA GLY A 260 19.43 -27.19 33.35
C GLY A 260 19.74 -27.09 31.85
N ALA A 261 20.05 -28.23 31.21
CA ALA A 261 20.35 -28.29 29.78
C ALA A 261 19.23 -27.71 28.90
N PHE A 262 17.97 -28.01 29.24
CA PHE A 262 16.81 -27.43 28.54
C PHE A 262 16.75 -25.90 28.67
N GLY A 263 16.92 -25.37 29.89
CA GLY A 263 16.94 -23.92 30.13
C GLY A 263 18.10 -23.23 29.40
N THR A 264 19.27 -23.87 29.35
CA THR A 264 20.45 -23.41 28.60
C THR A 264 20.15 -23.34 27.10
N MET A 265 19.53 -24.39 26.54
CA MET A 265 19.13 -24.42 25.14
C MET A 265 18.13 -23.31 24.81
N VAL A 266 17.11 -23.10 25.64
CA VAL A 266 16.13 -22.02 25.46
C VAL A 266 16.81 -20.65 25.52
N ALA A 267 17.69 -20.43 26.50
CA ALA A 267 18.44 -19.18 26.62
C ALA A 267 19.29 -18.87 25.38
N LEU A 268 20.00 -19.88 24.83
CA LEU A 268 20.78 -19.72 23.61
C LEU A 268 19.91 -19.35 22.40
N HIS A 269 18.72 -19.95 22.25
CA HIS A 269 17.77 -19.57 21.20
C HIS A 269 17.30 -18.12 21.38
N LEU A 270 16.96 -17.70 22.60
CA LEU A 270 16.51 -16.34 22.89
C LEU A 270 17.62 -15.31 22.63
N ILE A 271 18.86 -15.61 23.02
CA ILE A 271 20.02 -14.75 22.76
C ILE A 271 20.27 -14.63 21.25
N GLY A 272 20.27 -15.75 20.53
CA GLY A 272 20.45 -15.75 19.08
C GLY A 272 19.34 -15.00 18.34
N PHE A 273 18.09 -15.20 18.77
CA PHE A 273 16.96 -14.44 18.24
C PHE A 273 17.10 -12.95 18.52
N ALA A 274 17.41 -12.56 19.75
CA ALA A 274 17.55 -11.16 20.15
C ALA A 274 18.70 -10.46 19.39
N ALA A 275 19.85 -11.12 19.24
CA ALA A 275 20.99 -10.58 18.50
C ALA A 275 20.63 -10.26 17.04
N PHE A 276 19.92 -11.17 16.37
CA PHE A 276 19.48 -10.98 14.98
C PHE A 276 18.27 -10.05 14.88
N ALA A 277 17.40 -10.01 15.90
CA ALA A 277 16.30 -9.05 15.98
C ALA A 277 16.81 -7.61 16.10
N ILE A 278 17.96 -7.37 16.76
CA ILE A 278 18.63 -6.05 16.77
C ILE A 278 19.04 -5.65 15.35
N ILE A 279 19.60 -6.58 14.56
CA ILE A 279 19.93 -6.32 13.14
C ILE A 279 18.66 -5.99 12.37
N GLY A 280 17.59 -6.78 12.54
CA GLY A 280 16.30 -6.49 11.93
C GLY A 280 15.74 -5.12 12.31
N TRP A 281 15.89 -4.71 13.58
CA TRP A 281 15.48 -3.41 14.08
C TRP A 281 16.25 -2.25 13.43
N LEU A 282 17.57 -2.40 13.24
CA LEU A 282 18.39 -1.43 12.52
C LEU A 282 17.95 -1.30 11.05
N VAL A 283 17.65 -2.42 10.40
CA VAL A 283 17.12 -2.44 9.02
C VAL A 283 15.76 -1.75 8.95
N LEU A 284 14.86 -1.97 9.92
CA LEU A 284 13.58 -1.26 10.00
C LEU A 284 13.76 0.25 10.22
N GLY A 285 14.73 0.65 11.04
CA GLY A 285 15.09 2.06 11.22
C GLY A 285 15.64 2.70 9.94
N LEU A 286 16.47 1.98 9.19
CA LEU A 286 16.93 2.42 7.87
C LEU A 286 15.76 2.53 6.89
N LEU A 287 14.87 1.55 6.86
CA LEU A 287 13.70 1.55 5.99
C LEU A 287 12.76 2.70 6.31
N ARG A 288 12.56 2.99 7.61
CA ARG A 288 11.86 4.19 8.08
C ARG A 288 12.51 5.46 7.53
N SER A 289 13.83 5.61 7.67
CA SER A 289 14.53 6.80 7.17
C SER A 289 14.45 6.94 5.64
N LEU A 290 14.59 5.85 4.90
CA LEU A 290 14.43 5.83 3.45
C LEU A 290 13.00 6.17 3.03
N TYR A 291 12.01 5.66 3.77
CA TYR A 291 10.61 6.01 3.57
C TYR A 291 10.41 7.50 3.84
N GLU A 292 10.81 8.03 5.00
CA GLU A 292 10.69 9.46 5.33
C GLU A 292 11.38 10.36 4.29
N LYS A 293 12.55 9.96 3.77
CA LYS A 293 13.28 10.64 2.67
C LYS A 293 12.68 10.44 1.27
N LYS A 294 11.54 9.75 1.17
CA LYS A 294 10.81 9.45 -0.07
C LYS A 294 11.64 8.67 -1.11
N CYS A 295 12.65 7.92 -0.65
CA CYS A 295 13.47 7.08 -1.53
C CYS A 295 12.77 5.75 -1.88
N VAL A 296 11.84 5.31 -1.03
CA VAL A 296 11.07 4.06 -1.19
C VAL A 296 9.58 4.34 -0.99
N SER A 297 8.75 3.66 -1.78
CA SER A 297 7.29 3.68 -1.68
C SER A 297 6.79 2.56 -0.77
N GLU A 298 5.58 2.68 -0.22
CA GLU A 298 4.91 1.60 0.52
C GLU A 298 4.82 0.31 -0.32
N GLN A 299 4.51 0.46 -1.61
CA GLN A 299 4.42 -0.64 -2.56
C GLN A 299 5.79 -1.30 -2.76
N SER A 300 6.86 -0.51 -2.89
CA SER A 300 8.21 -1.03 -3.05
C SER A 300 8.66 -1.87 -1.87
N ILE A 301 8.24 -1.53 -0.64
CA ILE A 301 8.57 -2.31 0.56
C ILE A 301 7.99 -3.72 0.46
N ILE A 302 6.73 -3.85 0.00
CA ILE A 302 6.08 -5.15 -0.18
C ILE A 302 6.75 -5.94 -1.31
N VAL A 303 7.03 -5.28 -2.44
CA VAL A 303 7.69 -5.91 -3.60
C VAL A 303 9.12 -6.33 -3.25
N ASP A 304 9.85 -5.51 -2.50
CA ASP A 304 11.21 -5.80 -2.04
C ASP A 304 11.23 -6.98 -1.06
N ALA A 305 10.29 -7.02 -0.10
CA ALA A 305 10.15 -8.15 0.82
C ALA A 305 9.85 -9.46 0.08
N MET A 306 9.05 -9.40 -0.99
CA MET A 306 8.81 -10.53 -1.88
C MET A 306 10.10 -11.00 -2.56
N TRP A 307 10.83 -10.11 -3.24
CA TRP A 307 12.08 -10.49 -3.92
C TRP A 307 13.13 -11.04 -2.96
N LEU A 308 13.23 -10.47 -1.76
CA LEU A 308 14.12 -10.95 -0.72
C LEU A 308 13.71 -12.34 -0.22
N LEU A 309 12.40 -12.60 -0.04
CA LEU A 309 11.90 -13.94 0.31
C LEU A 309 12.26 -14.98 -0.75
N PHE A 310 11.99 -14.68 -2.04
CA PHE A 310 12.38 -15.57 -3.13
C PHE A 310 13.89 -15.80 -3.18
N GLY A 311 14.69 -14.75 -2.98
CA GLY A 311 16.14 -14.86 -2.91
C GLY A 311 16.61 -15.76 -1.77
N ILE A 312 16.07 -15.59 -0.56
CA ILE A 312 16.40 -16.42 0.60
C ILE A 312 16.07 -17.89 0.32
N VAL A 313 14.83 -18.18 -0.12
CA VAL A 313 14.38 -19.55 -0.32
C VAL A 313 15.19 -20.24 -1.43
N ASN A 314 15.41 -19.57 -2.56
CA ASN A 314 16.17 -20.16 -3.67
C ASN A 314 17.67 -20.32 -3.36
N SER A 315 18.20 -19.59 -2.38
CA SER A 315 19.60 -19.74 -1.95
C SER A 315 19.83 -20.95 -1.05
N ILE A 316 18.80 -21.48 -0.38
CA ILE A 316 18.91 -22.61 0.55
C ILE A 316 19.49 -23.84 -0.16
N GLY A 317 18.98 -24.15 -1.35
CA GLY A 317 19.45 -25.28 -2.17
C GLY A 317 20.86 -25.08 -2.72
N LEU A 318 21.36 -23.85 -2.80
CA LEU A 318 22.71 -23.59 -3.34
C LEU A 318 23.81 -23.81 -2.31
N VAL A 319 23.48 -23.84 -1.01
CA VAL A 319 24.45 -24.08 0.06
C VAL A 319 25.11 -25.45 -0.04
N PHE A 320 24.42 -26.43 -0.63
CA PHE A 320 24.95 -27.78 -0.86
C PHE A 320 26.20 -27.79 -1.75
N GLU A 321 26.31 -26.83 -2.67
CA GLU A 321 27.45 -26.71 -3.59
C GLU A 321 28.58 -25.85 -3.01
N GLY A 322 28.31 -25.12 -1.92
CA GLY A 322 29.27 -24.26 -1.25
C GLY A 322 28.61 -23.24 -0.32
N ARG A 323 29.17 -23.06 0.88
CA ARG A 323 28.58 -22.24 1.95
C ARG A 323 28.35 -20.78 1.58
N LEU A 324 29.19 -20.22 0.70
CA LEU A 324 29.07 -18.81 0.27
C LEU A 324 27.88 -18.59 -0.67
N TRP A 325 27.34 -19.63 -1.31
CA TRP A 325 26.20 -19.51 -2.21
C TRP A 325 24.90 -19.13 -1.50
N ILE A 326 24.84 -19.21 -0.16
CA ILE A 326 23.71 -18.68 0.63
C ILE A 326 23.47 -17.18 0.37
N PHE A 327 24.51 -16.44 -0.04
CA PHE A 327 24.42 -15.01 -0.32
C PHE A 327 23.97 -14.70 -1.75
N SER A 328 23.77 -15.71 -2.61
CA SER A 328 23.34 -15.51 -4.00
C SER A 328 22.00 -14.75 -4.11
N GLY A 329 21.03 -15.08 -3.26
CA GLY A 329 19.75 -14.37 -3.17
C GLY A 329 19.88 -12.92 -2.75
N LEU A 330 20.78 -12.62 -1.80
CA LEU A 330 21.05 -11.24 -1.38
C LEU A 330 21.77 -10.45 -2.50
N ALA A 331 22.67 -11.10 -3.23
CA ALA A 331 23.34 -10.49 -4.38
C ALA A 331 22.35 -10.23 -5.53
N ALA A 332 21.47 -11.18 -5.85
CA ALA A 332 20.42 -11.02 -6.84
C ALA A 332 19.42 -9.92 -6.44
N PHE A 333 19.02 -9.87 -5.16
CA PHE A 333 18.18 -8.80 -4.62
C PHE A 333 18.85 -7.43 -4.72
N THR A 334 20.15 -7.36 -4.42
CA THR A 334 20.93 -6.12 -4.55
C THR A 334 20.97 -5.65 -6.01
N LEU A 335 21.22 -6.57 -6.95
CA LEU A 335 21.18 -6.27 -8.38
C LEU A 335 19.80 -5.75 -8.80
N TYR A 336 18.73 -6.40 -8.36
CA TYR A 336 17.35 -5.95 -8.57
C TYR A 336 17.16 -4.50 -8.09
N LYS A 337 17.58 -4.17 -6.86
CA LYS A 337 17.44 -2.82 -6.30
C LYS A 337 18.24 -1.79 -7.08
N LEU A 338 19.47 -2.10 -7.49
CA LEU A 338 20.31 -1.19 -8.27
C LEU A 338 19.70 -0.91 -9.64
N VAL A 339 19.24 -1.95 -10.35
CA VAL A 339 18.58 -1.81 -11.66
C VAL A 339 17.27 -1.03 -11.54
N ALA A 340 16.43 -1.36 -10.56
CA ALA A 340 15.17 -0.65 -10.33
C ALA A 340 15.42 0.84 -10.04
N ALA A 341 16.31 1.15 -9.08
CA ALA A 341 16.65 2.53 -8.73
C ALA A 341 17.25 3.30 -9.93
N GLY A 342 18.11 2.66 -10.72
CA GLY A 342 18.66 3.21 -11.95
C GLY A 342 17.58 3.55 -12.97
N LEU A 343 16.64 2.62 -13.23
CA LEU A 343 15.55 2.81 -14.19
C LEU A 343 14.53 3.87 -13.73
N PHE A 344 14.16 3.89 -12.45
CA PHE A 344 13.28 4.92 -11.89
C PHE A 344 13.85 6.32 -12.11
N ARG A 345 15.16 6.49 -11.88
CA ARG A 345 15.89 7.75 -12.12
C ARG A 345 15.99 8.07 -13.61
N ALA A 346 16.41 7.10 -14.44
CA ALA A 346 16.61 7.29 -15.88
C ALA A 346 15.31 7.66 -16.62
N LEU A 347 14.18 7.04 -16.24
CA LEU A 347 12.87 7.33 -16.81
C LEU A 347 12.24 8.62 -16.24
N GLY A 348 12.85 9.22 -15.22
CA GLY A 348 12.42 10.47 -14.60
C GLY A 348 11.01 10.39 -14.02
N ILE A 349 10.60 9.22 -13.49
CA ILE A 349 9.20 8.95 -13.10
C ILE A 349 8.73 9.94 -12.03
N ALA A 350 9.50 10.11 -10.95
CA ALA A 350 9.20 11.06 -9.88
C ALA A 350 9.14 12.52 -10.37
N ARG A 351 10.10 12.94 -11.21
CA ARG A 351 10.15 14.31 -11.77
C ARG A 351 8.90 14.62 -12.58
N ARG A 352 8.46 13.67 -13.41
CA ARG A 352 7.24 13.79 -14.22
C ARG A 352 5.98 13.79 -13.36
N ALA A 353 6.00 13.13 -12.21
CA ALA A 353 4.85 13.11 -11.30
C ALA A 353 4.65 14.45 -10.59
N LYS A 354 5.73 15.15 -10.24
CA LYS A 354 5.70 16.40 -9.48
C LYS A 354 4.93 17.56 -10.14
N SER A 355 4.83 17.59 -11.47
CA SER A 355 4.25 18.75 -12.18
C SER A 355 2.72 18.87 -12.06
N ASN A 356 2.01 17.78 -11.72
CA ASN A 356 0.54 17.70 -11.75
C ASN A 356 0.00 16.88 -10.57
N GLY A 357 0.24 17.29 -9.33
CA GLY A 357 -0.26 16.58 -8.14
C GLY A 357 -1.62 17.11 -7.72
N HIS A 358 -2.70 16.36 -8.00
CA HIS A 358 -4.04 16.70 -7.50
C HIS A 358 -4.30 16.11 -6.11
N ARG A 359 -5.10 16.80 -5.31
CA ARG A 359 -5.49 16.40 -3.95
C ARG A 359 -6.89 15.80 -3.97
N LEU A 360 -7.03 14.57 -3.50
CA LEU A 360 -8.30 13.86 -3.42
C LEU A 360 -8.67 13.59 -1.98
N LEU A 361 -9.79 14.15 -1.52
CA LEU A 361 -10.42 13.74 -0.29
C LEU A 361 -11.30 12.52 -0.53
N LEU A 362 -11.03 11.42 0.17
CA LEU A 362 -11.85 10.22 0.16
C LEU A 362 -12.71 10.13 1.43
N LEU A 363 -14.02 10.22 1.25
CA LEU A 363 -15.03 9.99 2.28
C LEU A 363 -15.66 8.62 2.09
N ARG A 364 -15.56 7.76 3.11
CA ARG A 364 -15.94 6.35 2.98
C ARG A 364 -16.91 5.92 4.08
N VAL A 365 -17.88 5.07 3.73
CA VAL A 365 -18.75 4.39 4.71
C VAL A 365 -18.02 3.22 5.35
N PHE A 366 -17.71 3.33 6.65
CA PHE A 366 -17.03 2.29 7.43
C PHE A 366 -17.86 0.98 7.56
N ALA A 367 -19.20 1.05 7.44
CA ALA A 367 -20.09 -0.11 7.60
C ALA A 367 -20.01 -1.14 6.45
N LEU A 368 -19.48 -0.77 5.28
CA LEU A 368 -19.40 -1.64 4.10
C LEU A 368 -18.28 -2.70 4.17
N GLY A 369 -17.36 -2.56 5.13
CA GLY A 369 -16.22 -3.46 5.32
C GLY A 369 -15.48 -3.76 4.01
N LYS A 370 -15.41 -5.04 3.65
CA LYS A 370 -14.62 -5.53 2.50
C LYS A 370 -14.92 -4.84 1.17
N ARG A 371 -16.17 -4.39 0.94
CA ARG A 371 -16.56 -3.72 -0.32
C ARG A 371 -15.95 -2.33 -0.45
N SER A 372 -15.82 -1.61 0.67
CA SER A 372 -15.17 -0.30 0.73
C SER A 372 -13.67 -0.40 0.50
N GLU A 373 -12.97 -1.31 1.20
CA GLU A 373 -11.51 -1.40 1.04
C GLU A 373 -11.10 -1.93 -0.35
N ASN A 374 -11.93 -2.72 -1.05
CA ASN A 374 -11.64 -3.11 -2.44
C ASN A 374 -11.67 -1.91 -3.40
N LEU A 375 -12.64 -1.01 -3.20
CA LEU A 375 -12.75 0.23 -3.97
C LEU A 375 -11.53 1.09 -3.72
N TYR A 376 -11.19 1.27 -2.43
CA TYR A 376 -10.00 1.98 -1.99
C TYR A 376 -8.71 1.41 -2.59
N ASP A 377 -8.45 0.12 -2.47
CA ASP A 377 -7.23 -0.52 -3.01
C ASP A 377 -7.09 -0.25 -4.52
N THR A 378 -8.18 -0.35 -5.27
CA THR A 378 -8.16 -0.22 -6.73
C THR A 378 -8.04 1.25 -7.17
N LEU A 379 -8.77 2.15 -6.49
CA LEU A 379 -8.68 3.59 -6.70
C LEU A 379 -7.29 4.10 -6.32
N GLY A 380 -6.79 3.72 -5.14
CA GLY A 380 -5.49 4.09 -4.60
C GLY A 380 -4.35 3.78 -5.55
N LYS A 381 -4.27 2.54 -6.07
CA LYS A 381 -3.25 2.15 -7.07
C LYS A 381 -3.25 3.04 -8.32
N SER A 382 -4.41 3.56 -8.71
CA SER A 382 -4.55 4.40 -9.91
C SER A 382 -4.27 5.86 -9.60
N TRP A 383 -4.93 6.40 -8.59
CA TRP A 383 -4.90 7.82 -8.23
C TRP A 383 -3.54 8.24 -7.69
N ARG A 384 -2.88 7.40 -6.89
CA ARG A 384 -1.55 7.68 -6.33
C ARG A 384 -0.46 7.85 -7.38
N THR A 385 -0.73 7.58 -8.66
CA THR A 385 0.22 7.88 -9.74
C THR A 385 0.12 9.31 -10.24
N VAL A 386 -0.94 10.05 -9.87
CA VAL A 386 -1.26 11.41 -10.36
C VAL A 386 -1.67 12.39 -9.26
N GLY A 387 -1.91 11.93 -8.03
CA GLY A 387 -2.33 12.82 -6.97
C GLY A 387 -2.25 12.19 -5.58
N SER A 388 -2.12 13.04 -4.57
CA SER A 388 -2.21 12.63 -3.17
C SER A 388 -3.66 12.31 -2.80
N MET A 389 -3.82 11.49 -1.76
CA MET A 389 -5.12 11.08 -1.25
C MET A 389 -5.18 11.38 0.24
N GLN A 390 -6.19 12.11 0.68
CA GLN A 390 -6.42 12.46 2.07
C GLN A 390 -7.68 11.74 2.57
N MET A 391 -7.64 11.26 3.80
CA MET A 391 -8.80 10.64 4.42
C MET A 391 -8.77 10.74 5.94
N ILE A 392 -9.96 10.67 6.55
CA ILE A 392 -10.08 10.48 7.99
C ILE A 392 -9.97 8.98 8.28
N ALA A 393 -9.02 8.63 9.15
CA ALA A 393 -8.73 7.24 9.50
C ALA A 393 -9.95 6.58 10.15
N GLY A 394 -10.16 5.30 9.85
CA GLY A 394 -11.23 4.50 10.47
C GLY A 394 -10.67 3.21 11.08
N PRO A 395 -11.36 2.61 12.07
CA PRO A 395 -10.86 1.45 12.82
C PRO A 395 -10.81 0.15 12.00
N ASP A 396 -11.38 0.16 10.80
CA ASP A 396 -11.42 -0.92 9.80
C ASP A 396 -10.18 -0.90 8.88
N LEU A 397 -9.75 0.29 8.43
CA LEU A 397 -8.62 0.44 7.50
C LEU A 397 -7.28 0.58 8.22
N ALA A 398 -7.30 1.02 9.48
CA ALA A 398 -6.10 1.13 10.30
C ALA A 398 -5.27 -0.17 10.25
N THR A 399 -5.88 -1.35 10.10
CA THR A 399 -5.14 -2.62 10.00
C THR A 399 -4.69 -3.01 8.59
N SER A 400 -5.22 -2.39 7.54
CA SER A 400 -4.94 -2.74 6.13
C SER A 400 -3.94 -1.82 5.44
N THR A 401 -3.68 -0.62 5.98
CA THR A 401 -2.80 0.42 5.41
C THR A 401 -1.74 0.91 6.39
N ILE A 402 -1.36 0.08 7.38
CA ILE A 402 -0.36 0.48 8.38
C ILE A 402 0.95 0.85 7.67
N GLU A 403 1.30 2.12 7.75
CA GLU A 403 2.58 2.60 7.25
C GLU A 403 3.71 2.16 8.19
N PRO A 404 4.92 1.83 7.69
CA PRO A 404 6.02 1.35 8.53
C PRO A 404 6.38 2.26 9.72
N HIS A 405 6.31 3.57 9.53
CA HIS A 405 6.59 4.54 10.60
C HIS A 405 5.45 4.59 11.62
N GLU A 406 4.20 4.38 11.19
CA GLU A 406 3.06 4.25 12.09
C GLU A 406 3.21 3.03 13.00
N PHE A 407 3.59 1.90 12.40
CA PHE A 407 3.85 0.68 13.13
C PHE A 407 4.94 0.88 14.20
N LEU A 408 6.03 1.56 13.84
CA LEU A 408 7.12 1.85 14.77
C LEU A 408 6.67 2.79 15.89
N ASP A 409 5.86 3.80 15.59
CA ASP A 409 5.31 4.69 16.61
C ASP A 409 4.33 3.94 17.53
N PHE A 410 3.59 2.95 17.03
CA PHE A 410 2.79 2.04 17.86
C PHE A 410 3.67 1.18 18.78
N VAL A 411 4.67 0.48 18.23
CA VAL A 411 5.56 -0.41 19.02
C VAL A 411 6.33 0.39 20.08
N THR A 412 6.63 1.66 19.82
CA THR A 412 7.32 2.55 20.78
C THR A 412 6.39 3.33 21.71
N GLY A 413 5.07 3.09 21.67
CA GLY A 413 4.09 3.73 22.56
C GLY A 413 3.78 5.19 22.25
N LYS A 414 4.10 5.67 21.03
CA LYS A 414 3.93 7.06 20.58
C LYS A 414 2.69 7.29 19.70
N LEU A 415 1.83 6.29 19.53
CA LEU A 415 0.65 6.34 18.65
C LEU A 415 -0.31 7.51 18.96
N ASP A 416 -0.50 7.85 20.24
CA ASP A 416 -1.43 8.91 20.68
C ASP A 416 -1.06 10.29 20.09
N ARG A 417 0.23 10.54 19.83
CA ARG A 417 0.73 11.78 19.19
C ARG A 417 0.24 11.93 17.74
N ARG A 418 -0.24 10.85 17.13
CA ARG A 418 -0.81 10.85 15.79
C ARG A 418 -2.30 11.18 15.77
N PHE A 419 -2.95 11.45 16.90
CA PHE A 419 -4.34 11.92 16.92
C PHE A 419 -4.41 13.45 16.84
N ILE A 420 -5.43 13.97 16.16
CA ILE A 420 -5.74 15.41 16.14
C ILE A 420 -6.46 15.74 17.44
N ASP A 421 -5.87 16.63 18.22
CA ASP A 421 -6.40 17.08 19.52
C ASP A 421 -6.93 18.53 19.49
N SER A 422 -6.58 19.31 18.48
CA SER A 422 -6.93 20.73 18.37
C SER A 422 -6.86 21.23 16.92
N GLY A 423 -7.47 22.39 16.65
CA GLY A 423 -7.35 23.07 15.35
C GLY A 423 -5.91 23.43 14.99
N ARG A 424 -5.10 23.84 15.96
CA ARG A 424 -3.67 24.13 15.73
C ARG A 424 -2.90 22.88 15.28
N THR A 425 -3.14 21.74 15.92
CA THR A 425 -2.52 20.47 15.52
C THR A 425 -2.98 20.05 14.13
N LEU A 426 -4.25 20.31 13.78
CA LEU A 426 -4.78 20.07 12.43
C LEU A 426 -4.08 20.96 11.39
N ASP A 427 -3.97 22.27 11.63
CA ASP A 427 -3.31 23.19 10.70
C ASP A 427 -1.83 22.84 10.49
N LEU A 428 -1.14 22.46 11.57
CA LEU A 428 0.25 21.98 11.48
C LEU A 428 0.34 20.72 10.61
N ARG A 429 -0.57 19.77 10.75
CA ARG A 429 -0.56 18.55 9.92
C ARG A 429 -0.93 18.80 8.48
N ILE A 430 -1.88 19.69 8.22
CA ILE A 430 -2.25 20.11 6.87
C ILE A 430 -1.06 20.80 6.20
N GLY A 431 -0.38 21.71 6.90
CA GLY A 431 0.85 22.34 6.41
C GLY A 431 2.01 21.36 6.19
N GLN A 432 2.03 20.24 6.91
CA GLN A 432 3.01 19.16 6.75
C GLN A 432 2.57 18.05 5.78
N MET A 433 1.41 18.19 5.10
CA MET A 433 0.95 17.18 4.16
C MET A 433 1.98 16.95 3.06
N ASP A 434 2.31 15.69 2.85
CA ASP A 434 3.21 15.31 1.78
C ASP A 434 2.47 15.27 0.45
N LEU A 435 2.64 16.34 -0.32
CA LEU A 435 2.03 16.51 -1.64
C LEU A 435 2.97 16.13 -2.79
N GLU A 436 4.19 15.70 -2.49
CA GLU A 436 5.13 15.32 -3.53
C GLU A 436 5.11 13.79 -3.75
N PRO A 437 5.35 13.35 -4.98
CA PRO A 437 5.56 11.94 -5.25
C PRO A 437 6.90 11.47 -4.65
N ASP A 438 6.96 10.19 -4.30
CA ASP A 438 8.20 9.52 -3.93
C ASP A 438 9.12 9.25 -5.14
N GLY A 439 10.29 8.67 -4.88
CA GLY A 439 11.30 8.33 -5.88
C GLY A 439 10.80 7.40 -6.99
N GLU A 440 9.69 6.69 -6.77
CA GLU A 440 9.04 5.83 -7.75
C GLU A 440 7.85 6.50 -8.45
N GLY A 441 7.54 7.75 -8.09
CA GLY A 441 6.47 8.53 -8.69
C GLY A 441 5.09 8.28 -8.08
N GLN A 442 5.02 7.66 -6.89
CA GLN A 442 3.77 7.48 -6.16
C GLN A 442 3.55 8.61 -5.15
N PHE A 443 2.35 9.16 -5.12
CA PHE A 443 1.89 10.04 -4.07
C PHE A 443 1.42 9.22 -2.87
N ARG A 444 1.52 9.82 -1.69
CA ARG A 444 1.14 9.18 -0.42
C ARG A 444 -0.34 9.29 -0.15
N VAL A 445 -0.81 8.35 0.66
CA VAL A 445 -2.10 8.46 1.33
C VAL A 445 -1.83 9.08 2.70
N THR A 446 -2.53 10.16 3.01
CA THR A 446 -2.44 10.81 4.32
C THR A 446 -3.70 10.50 5.12
N GLU A 447 -3.52 9.73 6.19
CA GLU A 447 -4.59 9.38 7.12
C GLU A 447 -4.59 10.33 8.33
N PHE A 448 -5.74 10.99 8.56
CA PHE A 448 -5.95 11.86 9.71
C PHE A 448 -6.68 11.08 10.81
N PHE A 449 -5.96 10.71 11.86
CA PHE A 449 -6.55 10.11 13.06
C PHE A 449 -7.20 11.20 13.91
N CYS A 450 -8.49 11.07 14.14
CA CYS A 450 -9.28 12.03 14.91
C CYS A 450 -9.78 11.39 16.21
N HIS A 451 -9.93 12.22 17.24
CA HIS A 451 -10.78 11.95 18.39
C HIS A 451 -12.26 12.13 18.00
N ASP A 452 -13.17 11.66 18.86
CA ASP A 452 -14.62 11.66 18.61
C ASP A 452 -15.21 13.07 18.35
N ASP A 453 -14.54 14.10 18.86
CA ASP A 453 -14.93 15.51 18.80
C ASP A 453 -14.19 16.33 17.72
N THR A 454 -13.10 15.82 17.15
CA THR A 454 -12.25 16.60 16.21
C THR A 454 -12.47 16.27 14.73
N TRP A 455 -13.13 15.16 14.41
CA TRP A 455 -13.28 14.71 13.02
C TRP A 455 -14.08 15.69 12.13
N LYS A 456 -15.06 16.41 12.69
CA LYS A 456 -15.86 17.40 11.93
C LYS A 456 -15.00 18.56 11.46
N LEU A 457 -14.15 19.07 12.34
CA LEU A 457 -13.20 20.12 12.02
C LEU A 457 -12.21 19.66 10.95
N THR A 458 -11.67 18.45 11.11
CA THR A 458 -10.78 17.83 10.13
C THR A 458 -11.46 17.68 8.76
N LEU A 459 -12.71 17.23 8.72
CA LEU A 459 -13.47 17.08 7.48
C LEU A 459 -13.60 18.42 6.75
N ALA A 460 -14.04 19.46 7.45
CA ALA A 460 -14.26 20.77 6.85
C ALA A 460 -12.97 21.32 6.24
N ARG A 461 -11.85 21.23 6.96
CA ARG A 461 -10.56 21.74 6.50
C ARG A 461 -9.97 20.91 5.35
N LEU A 462 -10.13 19.59 5.36
CA LEU A 462 -9.69 18.75 4.24
C LEU A 462 -10.51 18.96 2.97
N ALA A 463 -11.82 19.22 3.11
CA ALA A 463 -12.70 19.47 1.97
C ALA A 463 -12.31 20.74 1.22
N ASP A 464 -11.94 21.80 1.96
CA ASP A 464 -11.47 23.07 1.44
C ASP A 464 -10.11 22.96 0.70
N GLU A 465 -9.20 22.12 1.19
CA GLU A 465 -7.85 21.96 0.62
C GLU A 465 -7.76 20.96 -0.54
N SER A 466 -8.88 20.35 -0.98
CA SER A 466 -8.91 19.25 -1.96
C SER A 466 -9.45 19.68 -3.32
N ASP A 467 -8.84 19.19 -4.41
CA ASP A 467 -9.29 19.47 -5.78
C ASP A 467 -10.51 18.63 -6.19
N ALA A 468 -10.70 17.48 -5.53
CA ALA A 468 -11.85 16.62 -5.70
C ALA A 468 -12.22 15.93 -4.39
N VAL A 469 -13.52 15.68 -4.22
CA VAL A 469 -14.07 14.88 -3.12
C VAL A 469 -14.75 13.66 -3.71
N LEU A 470 -14.31 12.49 -3.31
CA LEU A 470 -15.00 11.24 -3.59
C LEU A 470 -15.71 10.74 -2.34
N MET A 471 -17.03 10.58 -2.40
CA MET A 471 -17.82 10.02 -1.31
C MET A 471 -18.46 8.69 -1.72
N ASP A 472 -18.16 7.63 -0.96
CA ASP A 472 -18.78 6.31 -1.13
C ASP A 472 -20.11 6.25 -0.39
N LEU A 473 -21.23 6.23 -1.12
CA LEU A 473 -22.60 6.16 -0.59
C LEU A 473 -23.25 4.78 -0.78
N ARG A 474 -22.48 3.75 -1.17
CA ARG A 474 -23.01 2.40 -1.28
C ARG A 474 -23.58 1.93 0.06
N GLY A 475 -24.77 1.32 0.04
CA GLY A 475 -25.47 0.91 1.27
C GLY A 475 -26.01 2.06 2.13
N PHE A 476 -26.01 3.30 1.64
CA PHE A 476 -26.61 4.43 2.33
C PHE A 476 -28.14 4.28 2.39
N SER A 477 -28.69 4.39 3.59
CA SER A 477 -30.13 4.26 3.88
C SER A 477 -30.46 4.94 5.21
N GLN A 478 -31.76 5.05 5.52
CA GLN A 478 -32.23 5.63 6.78
C GLN A 478 -31.65 4.90 8.02
N GLN A 479 -31.39 3.60 7.92
CA GLN A 479 -30.81 2.79 9.00
C GLN A 479 -29.34 3.13 9.29
N ASN A 480 -28.63 3.73 8.31
CA ASN A 480 -27.23 4.12 8.39
C ASN A 480 -27.05 5.61 8.05
N ALA A 481 -27.92 6.47 8.62
CA ALA A 481 -27.96 7.91 8.38
C ALA A 481 -26.74 8.70 8.92
N GLY A 482 -25.70 8.03 9.42
CA GLY A 482 -24.47 8.64 9.93
C GLY A 482 -23.66 9.43 8.91
N ARG A 483 -24.13 9.54 7.64
CA ARG A 483 -23.53 10.32 6.54
C ARG A 483 -24.22 11.63 6.21
N VAL A 484 -25.38 11.89 6.83
CA VAL A 484 -26.18 13.10 6.58
C VAL A 484 -25.35 14.35 6.88
N PHE A 485 -24.56 14.32 7.97
CA PHE A 485 -23.69 15.44 8.34
C PHE A 485 -22.61 15.68 7.28
N GLU A 486 -21.88 14.65 6.83
CA GLU A 486 -20.85 14.83 5.81
C GLU A 486 -21.44 15.35 4.49
N ILE A 487 -22.62 14.89 4.07
CA ILE A 487 -23.32 15.41 2.88
C ILE A 487 -23.59 16.92 3.04
N ASN A 488 -24.13 17.33 4.18
CA ASN A 488 -24.41 18.75 4.45
C ASN A 488 -23.14 19.60 4.41
N GLU A 489 -22.05 19.14 5.03
CA GLU A 489 -20.79 19.92 5.04
C GLU A 489 -20.17 20.01 3.65
N ILE A 490 -20.06 18.92 2.88
CA ILE A 490 -19.45 19.00 1.54
C ILE A 490 -20.29 19.86 0.57
N PHE A 491 -21.63 19.87 0.70
CA PHE A 491 -22.49 20.78 -0.07
C PHE A 491 -22.26 22.25 0.30
N ASN A 492 -21.81 22.53 1.52
CA ASN A 492 -21.54 23.89 1.98
C ASN A 492 -20.11 24.36 1.70
N LEU A 493 -19.16 23.43 1.58
CA LEU A 493 -17.73 23.77 1.49
C LEU A 493 -17.15 23.56 0.10
N VAL A 494 -17.71 22.64 -0.70
CA VAL A 494 -17.10 22.20 -1.96
C VAL A 494 -18.07 22.44 -3.13
N PRO A 495 -17.63 23.05 -4.24
CA PRO A 495 -18.49 23.18 -5.42
C PRO A 495 -18.90 21.80 -5.94
N LEU A 496 -20.19 21.58 -6.24
CA LEU A 496 -20.73 20.25 -6.57
C LEU A 496 -20.01 19.55 -7.74
N ARG A 497 -19.43 20.31 -8.68
CA ARG A 497 -18.63 19.76 -9.80
C ARG A 497 -17.34 19.05 -9.37
N HIS A 498 -16.81 19.36 -8.18
CA HIS A 498 -15.65 18.68 -7.60
C HIS A 498 -16.05 17.46 -6.76
N ILE A 499 -17.35 17.22 -6.57
CA ILE A 499 -17.88 16.12 -5.77
C ILE A 499 -18.31 14.97 -6.69
N VAL A 500 -17.77 13.78 -6.43
CA VAL A 500 -18.16 12.52 -7.06
C VAL A 500 -18.77 11.62 -6.01
N LEU A 501 -19.98 11.12 -6.26
CA LEU A 501 -20.67 10.23 -5.34
C LEU A 501 -20.79 8.83 -5.95
N VAL A 502 -20.40 7.80 -5.19
CA VAL A 502 -20.50 6.41 -5.63
C VAL A 502 -21.75 5.78 -5.06
N VAL A 503 -22.55 5.17 -5.94
CA VAL A 503 -23.78 4.47 -5.56
C VAL A 503 -23.80 3.06 -6.17
N ASP A 504 -24.56 2.16 -5.57
CA ASP A 504 -24.81 0.81 -6.07
C ASP A 504 -26.27 0.41 -5.86
N GLU A 505 -26.61 -0.83 -6.21
CA GLU A 505 -27.95 -1.41 -6.03
C GLU A 505 -28.39 -1.46 -4.56
N THR A 506 -27.46 -1.37 -3.61
CA THR A 506 -27.77 -1.38 -2.16
C THR A 506 -28.04 0.01 -1.59
N THR A 507 -27.95 1.05 -2.43
CA THR A 507 -28.16 2.45 -2.02
C THR A 507 -29.65 2.79 -2.10
N ASP A 508 -30.23 3.28 -1.01
CA ASP A 508 -31.59 3.83 -1.00
C ASP A 508 -31.61 5.17 -1.74
N GLN A 509 -31.93 5.11 -3.04
CA GLN A 509 -31.94 6.26 -3.93
C GLN A 509 -32.93 7.33 -3.50
N SER A 510 -34.08 6.93 -2.93
CA SER A 510 -35.12 7.87 -2.47
C SER A 510 -34.64 8.64 -1.26
N PHE A 511 -34.14 7.94 -0.23
CA PHE A 511 -33.59 8.57 0.96
C PHE A 511 -32.36 9.43 0.65
N MET A 512 -31.48 8.97 -0.24
CA MET A 512 -30.31 9.73 -0.70
C MET A 512 -30.72 11.05 -1.35
N ARG A 513 -31.67 11.02 -2.29
CA ARG A 513 -32.15 12.22 -3.00
C ARG A 513 -32.83 13.19 -2.05
N GLN A 514 -33.67 12.70 -1.15
CA GLN A 514 -34.30 13.52 -0.11
C GLN A 514 -33.26 14.19 0.79
N THR A 515 -32.25 13.46 1.22
CA THR A 515 -31.16 13.99 2.06
C THR A 515 -30.40 15.11 1.33
N MET A 516 -30.05 14.90 0.05
CA MET A 516 -29.32 15.91 -0.74
C MET A 516 -30.19 17.11 -1.10
N GLN A 517 -31.48 16.92 -1.37
CA GLN A 517 -32.43 18.02 -1.57
C GLN A 517 -32.60 18.84 -0.30
N HIS A 518 -32.62 18.19 0.87
CA HIS A 518 -32.66 18.88 2.16
C HIS A 518 -31.38 19.68 2.42
N ALA A 519 -30.21 19.08 2.15
CA ALA A 519 -28.92 19.77 2.22
C ALA A 519 -28.86 20.98 1.28
N TRP A 520 -29.35 20.81 0.05
CA TRP A 520 -29.41 21.85 -0.97
C TRP A 520 -30.31 23.02 -0.58
N ARG A 521 -31.51 22.75 -0.07
CA ARG A 521 -32.42 23.80 0.40
C ARG A 521 -31.84 24.60 1.55
N ARG A 522 -31.01 23.96 2.40
CA ARG A 522 -30.41 24.54 3.60
C ARG A 522 -28.94 24.92 3.44
N LEU A 523 -28.51 25.22 2.21
CA LEU A 523 -27.15 25.74 1.99
C LEU A 523 -26.94 27.02 2.83
N ARG A 524 -25.75 27.15 3.42
CA ARG A 524 -25.25 28.37 4.06
C ARG A 524 -25.13 29.48 3.02
N GLU A 525 -25.23 30.73 3.46
CA GLU A 525 -25.08 31.89 2.56
C GLU A 525 -23.74 31.93 1.83
N LEU A 526 -22.67 31.52 2.50
CA LEU A 526 -21.32 31.47 1.94
C LEU A 526 -21.03 30.20 1.13
N SER A 527 -22.02 29.31 0.93
CA SER A 527 -21.80 28.10 0.15
C SER A 527 -21.43 28.44 -1.30
N PRO A 528 -20.40 27.81 -1.89
CA PRO A 528 -20.04 28.01 -3.28
C PRO A 528 -21.15 27.55 -4.25
N ASN A 529 -22.11 26.78 -3.74
CA ASN A 529 -23.21 26.19 -4.51
C ASN A 529 -24.48 27.03 -4.55
N ARG A 530 -24.50 28.24 -3.94
CA ARG A 530 -25.59 29.20 -4.13
C ARG A 530 -25.58 29.91 -5.49
N ARG A 531 -24.56 29.64 -6.33
CA ARG A 531 -24.45 30.21 -7.67
C ARG A 531 -25.46 29.60 -8.64
N PRO A 532 -25.98 30.36 -9.61
CA PRO A 532 -26.82 29.82 -10.68
C PRO A 532 -26.12 28.67 -11.41
N GLY A 533 -26.86 27.60 -11.71
CA GLY A 533 -26.32 26.44 -12.44
C GLY A 533 -25.46 25.47 -11.61
N ALA A 534 -25.20 25.74 -10.33
CA ALA A 534 -24.39 24.87 -9.48
C ALA A 534 -25.09 23.55 -9.09
N GLY A 535 -26.41 23.44 -9.28
CA GLY A 535 -27.26 22.33 -8.85
C GLY A 535 -27.11 21.05 -9.68
N GLN A 536 -25.88 20.59 -9.94
CA GLN A 536 -25.61 19.34 -10.63
C GLN A 536 -24.77 18.39 -9.77
N VAL A 537 -25.37 17.26 -9.39
CA VAL A 537 -24.70 16.21 -8.62
C VAL A 537 -24.25 15.09 -9.56
N SER A 538 -22.96 14.76 -9.50
CA SER A 538 -22.37 13.65 -10.26
C SER A 538 -22.46 12.33 -9.50
N LEU A 539 -23.23 11.39 -10.04
CA LEU A 539 -23.38 10.04 -9.51
C LEU A 539 -22.64 9.03 -10.39
N VAL A 540 -21.88 8.13 -9.78
CA VAL A 540 -21.25 6.99 -10.47
C VAL A 540 -21.91 5.70 -9.99
N GLN A 541 -22.57 5.01 -10.91
CA GLN A 541 -23.13 3.68 -10.64
C GLN A 541 -22.00 2.64 -10.66
N PHE A 542 -21.71 2.07 -9.49
CA PHE A 542 -20.65 1.08 -9.36
C PHE A 542 -21.15 -0.34 -9.67
N THR A 543 -21.16 -0.69 -10.95
CA THR A 543 -21.46 -2.06 -11.41
C THR A 543 -20.20 -2.92 -11.58
N HIS A 544 -20.35 -4.24 -11.46
CA HIS A 544 -19.22 -5.18 -11.32
C HIS A 544 -18.23 -5.24 -12.50
N SER A 545 -18.60 -4.89 -13.73
CA SER A 545 -17.77 -5.10 -14.92
C SER A 545 -16.94 -3.88 -15.35
N ASP A 546 -17.39 -2.65 -15.07
CA ASP A 546 -16.82 -1.43 -15.67
C ASP A 546 -16.76 -0.20 -14.74
N GLY A 547 -17.40 -0.26 -13.55
CA GLY A 547 -17.61 0.90 -12.68
C GLY A 547 -16.33 1.58 -12.16
N ILE A 548 -15.21 0.86 -12.06
CA ILE A 548 -13.94 1.46 -11.58
C ILE A 548 -13.33 2.43 -12.61
N ARG A 549 -13.47 2.14 -13.90
CA ARG A 549 -12.94 3.02 -14.95
C ARG A 549 -13.75 4.31 -15.01
N ASP A 550 -15.06 4.18 -14.88
CA ASP A 550 -16.00 5.31 -14.90
C ASP A 550 -15.78 6.19 -13.67
N LEU A 551 -15.56 5.58 -12.51
CA LEU A 551 -15.16 6.28 -11.30
C LEU A 551 -13.86 7.05 -11.48
N LEU A 552 -12.80 6.40 -11.96
CA LEU A 552 -11.49 7.04 -12.14
C LEU A 552 -11.57 8.23 -13.10
N LEU A 553 -12.30 8.09 -14.20
CA LEU A 553 -12.53 9.18 -15.15
C LEU A 553 -13.33 10.33 -14.52
N SER A 554 -14.36 10.01 -13.73
CA SER A 554 -15.19 11.01 -13.05
C SER A 554 -14.38 11.79 -12.02
N VAL A 555 -13.55 11.12 -11.22
CA VAL A 555 -12.66 11.77 -10.24
C VAL A 555 -11.59 12.62 -10.96
N CYS A 556 -11.05 12.14 -12.09
CA CYS A 556 -10.15 12.97 -12.91
C CYS A 556 -10.86 14.22 -13.43
N GLY A 557 -12.14 14.12 -13.83
CA GLY A 557 -12.96 15.25 -14.25
C GLY A 557 -13.19 16.26 -13.14
N ALA A 558 -13.56 15.78 -11.94
CA ALA A 558 -13.74 16.62 -10.76
C ALA A 558 -12.44 17.37 -10.40
N ALA A 559 -11.29 16.69 -10.40
CA ALA A 559 -10.01 17.30 -10.03
C ALA A 559 -9.45 18.29 -11.07
N THR A 560 -9.87 18.17 -12.33
CA THR A 560 -9.41 19.05 -13.42
C THR A 560 -10.45 20.12 -13.81
N ALA A 561 -11.61 20.13 -13.15
CA ALA A 561 -12.62 21.14 -13.38
C ALA A 561 -12.04 22.52 -13.03
N LYS A 562 -11.94 23.40 -14.03
CA LYS A 562 -11.42 24.76 -13.81
C LYS A 562 -12.38 25.52 -12.90
N PRO A 563 -11.87 26.40 -12.02
CA PRO A 563 -12.72 27.45 -11.46
C PRO A 563 -13.22 28.28 -12.64
N GLU A 564 -14.53 28.31 -12.87
CA GLU A 564 -15.12 29.34 -13.72
C GLU A 564 -14.69 30.67 -13.15
N GLN A 565 -13.91 31.43 -13.93
CA GLN A 565 -13.60 32.81 -13.62
C GLN A 565 -14.94 33.49 -13.40
N ALA A 566 -15.21 33.90 -12.16
CA ALA A 566 -16.21 34.91 -11.93
C ALA A 566 -15.79 36.07 -12.83
N GLY A 567 -16.60 36.40 -13.83
CA GLY A 567 -16.48 37.66 -14.54
C GLY A 567 -16.70 38.76 -13.52
N VAL A 568 -15.64 39.12 -12.79
CA VAL A 568 -15.58 40.38 -12.08
C VAL A 568 -15.31 41.39 -13.18
N GLU A 569 -16.40 41.88 -13.75
CA GLU A 569 -16.37 43.15 -14.46
C GLU A 569 -15.74 44.16 -13.48
N PRO A 570 -14.63 44.84 -13.83
CA PRO A 570 -14.04 45.81 -12.94
C PRO A 570 -15.11 46.87 -12.67
N LEU A 571 -15.50 47.00 -11.39
CA LEU A 571 -16.33 48.11 -10.94
C LEU A 571 -15.62 49.40 -11.40
N THR A 572 -16.18 50.04 -12.42
CA THR A 572 -15.87 51.43 -12.74
C THR A 572 -16.19 52.25 -11.48
N PRO A 573 -15.23 52.97 -10.90
CA PRO A 573 -15.50 53.76 -9.72
C PRO A 573 -16.49 54.86 -10.11
N GLU A 574 -17.65 54.88 -9.45
CA GLU A 574 -18.53 56.05 -9.45
C GLU A 574 -17.71 57.24 -8.92
N SER A 575 -17.65 58.31 -9.70
CA SER A 575 -17.07 59.59 -9.30
C SER A 575 -17.92 60.20 -8.18
N ASP A 576 -17.44 60.11 -6.94
CA ASP A 576 -18.02 60.80 -5.80
C ASP A 576 -17.64 62.29 -5.84
N ASP A 577 -18.44 63.09 -6.54
CA ASP A 577 -18.31 64.55 -6.70
C ASP A 577 -18.70 65.35 -5.43
N ARG A 578 -18.28 64.89 -4.25
CA ARG A 578 -18.50 65.66 -3.01
C ARG A 578 -17.30 66.54 -2.68
N PRO A 579 -17.45 67.89 -2.67
CA PRO A 579 -16.35 68.79 -2.35
C PRO A 579 -16.03 68.70 -0.85
N PHE A 580 -14.81 68.26 -0.54
CA PHE A 580 -14.24 68.34 0.80
C PHE A 580 -13.86 69.79 1.14
N SER A 581 -14.46 70.35 2.19
CA SER A 581 -13.99 71.59 2.83
C SER A 581 -13.13 71.25 4.05
N TRP A 582 -11.97 71.90 4.15
CA TRP A 582 -10.98 71.79 5.23
C TRP A 582 -11.54 72.15 6.61
#